data_AF-A0A026WVJ0-F1
#
_entry.id   AF-A0A026WVJ0-F1
#
_cell.length_a   1.000
_cell.length_b   1.000
_cell.length_c   1.000
_cell.angle_alpha   90.00
_cell.angle_beta   90.00
_cell.angle_gamma   90.00
#
_symmetry.space_group_name_H-M   'P 1'
#
loop_
_entity.id
_entity.type
_entity.pdbx_description
1 polymer ?
#
loop_
_entity_poly.entity_id
_entity_poly.type
_entity_poly.pdbx_seq_one_letter_code
_entity_poly.pdbx_strand_id
1 'polypeptide(L)'
;MANVIEVYKITKKSDGYIASATKALEFPRRHTEDVVGMDIACTGKYIITCSKANDLIIWDLKGQSLATVEMHLGSTHRARISPCGRFVAASGFTPDVNVWEVVFSKSGEFKQVSKAFDLAGHTSGVHDFSFNADSSHMATVSKDGTYRFYDTQIEFVKGEDPHLLMTGSWDTTTPASLVLSPNAEVLVIAHGSSVSFYSTVTGVLDTTIEDIFLGPITCLAFDAMGEYLLVAGDKHVNIFRNIAGYRTAIETAKRKLTQKQTQATKERLEKMIHDNKELLTKMGEKCPE
;
A
#
# COMPACT_ATOMS: atom_id res chain seq x y z
N MET A 1 -7.98 -18.79 20.84
CA MET A 1 -9.36 -18.69 20.31
C MET A 1 -9.26 -18.02 18.95
N ALA A 2 -9.95 -18.52 17.92
CA ALA A 2 -9.85 -17.94 16.57
C ALA A 2 -10.70 -16.66 16.43
N ASN A 3 -10.25 -15.72 15.60
CA ASN A 3 -10.99 -14.50 15.22
C ASN A 3 -11.23 -13.50 16.36
N VAL A 4 -10.23 -13.30 17.21
CA VAL A 4 -10.23 -12.25 18.24
C VAL A 4 -9.10 -11.26 17.97
N ILE A 5 -9.31 -9.99 18.32
CA ILE A 5 -8.31 -8.94 18.23
C ILE A 5 -7.76 -8.74 19.64
N GLU A 6 -6.45 -8.89 19.79
CA GLU A 6 -5.77 -8.69 21.06
C GLU A 6 -4.86 -7.46 20.94
N VAL A 7 -4.95 -6.57 21.93
CA VAL A 7 -4.04 -5.41 22.00
C VAL A 7 -3.03 -5.67 23.10
N TYR A 8 -1.76 -5.47 22.76
CA TYR A 8 -0.63 -5.69 23.66
C TYR A 8 0.00 -4.35 24.03
N LYS A 9 0.32 -4.20 25.31
CA LYS A 9 1.20 -3.14 25.80
C LYS A 9 2.64 -3.57 25.59
N ILE A 10 3.36 -2.82 24.77
CA ILE A 10 4.79 -3.05 24.51
C ILE A 10 5.61 -2.11 25.39
N THR A 11 6.55 -2.65 26.16
CA THR A 11 7.57 -1.87 26.86
C THR A 11 8.90 -2.04 26.14
N LYS A 12 9.67 -0.96 25.99
CA LYS A 12 11.01 -1.01 25.40
C LYS A 12 12.08 -0.85 26.47
N LYS A 13 13.24 -1.45 26.23
CA LYS A 13 14.48 -1.20 26.97
C LYS A 13 15.04 0.17 26.57
N SER A 14 16.03 0.65 27.32
CA SER A 14 16.74 1.90 27.01
C SER A 14 17.49 1.87 25.66
N ASP A 15 17.84 0.68 25.18
CA ASP A 15 18.47 0.46 23.87
C ASP A 15 17.46 0.40 22.70
N GLY A 16 16.16 0.60 22.97
CA GLY A 16 15.10 0.60 21.97
C GLY A 16 14.51 -0.78 21.64
N TYR A 17 15.11 -1.88 22.12
CA TYR A 17 14.57 -3.22 21.91
C TYR A 17 13.31 -3.46 22.74
N ILE A 18 12.42 -4.33 22.26
CA ILE A 18 11.21 -4.74 22.99
C ILE A 18 11.66 -5.49 24.26
N ALA A 19 11.27 -4.97 25.41
CA ALA A 19 11.51 -5.59 26.72
C ALA A 19 10.43 -6.64 27.05
N SER A 20 9.16 -6.29 26.82
CA SER A 20 8.02 -7.16 27.08
C SER A 20 6.82 -6.77 26.23
N ALA A 21 5.95 -7.74 25.99
CA ALA A 21 4.65 -7.57 25.36
C ALA A 21 3.60 -8.23 26.25
N THR A 22 2.74 -7.43 26.86
CA THR A 22 1.71 -7.93 27.78
C THR A 22 0.34 -7.64 27.21
N LYS A 23 -0.53 -8.66 27.11
CA LYS A 23 -1.90 -8.49 26.67
C LYS A 23 -2.61 -7.48 27.57
N ALA A 24 -3.12 -6.41 26.97
CA ALA A 24 -3.77 -5.30 27.67
C ALA A 24 -5.29 -5.42 27.63
N LEU A 25 -5.84 -5.83 26.48
CA LEU A 25 -7.27 -6.01 26.27
C LEU A 25 -7.51 -6.96 25.08
N GLU A 26 -8.72 -7.48 25.00
CA GLU A 26 -9.22 -8.28 23.87
C GLU A 26 -10.52 -7.64 23.40
N PHE A 27 -10.68 -7.42 22.09
CA PHE A 27 -11.93 -6.91 21.54
C PHE A 27 -13.00 -8.01 21.51
N PRO A 28 -14.30 -7.65 21.58
CA PRO A 28 -15.38 -8.61 21.43
C PRO A 28 -15.31 -9.35 20.09
N ARG A 29 -15.58 -10.65 20.11
CA ARG A 29 -15.69 -11.46 18.89
C ARG A 29 -16.93 -11.05 18.10
N ARG A 30 -16.71 -10.42 16.93
CA ARG A 30 -17.78 -9.97 16.03
C ARG A 30 -17.76 -10.67 14.67
N HIS A 31 -16.57 -11.01 14.17
CA HIS A 31 -16.41 -11.76 12.93
C HIS A 31 -16.89 -13.20 13.10
N THR A 32 -17.74 -13.67 12.19
CA THR A 32 -18.17 -15.07 12.15
C THR A 32 -17.20 -15.95 11.37
N GLU A 33 -16.49 -15.38 10.40
CA GLU A 33 -15.46 -16.03 9.58
C GLU A 33 -14.05 -15.56 9.95
N ASP A 34 -13.04 -16.16 9.32
CA ASP A 34 -11.63 -15.82 9.50
C ASP A 34 -11.37 -14.33 9.26
N VAL A 35 -10.75 -13.66 10.24
CA VAL A 35 -10.21 -12.32 10.05
C VAL A 35 -9.00 -12.41 9.13
N VAL A 36 -9.04 -11.68 8.01
CA VAL A 36 -8.01 -11.70 6.96
C VAL A 36 -7.24 -10.39 6.84
N GLY A 37 -7.72 -9.33 7.47
CA GLY A 37 -7.06 -8.03 7.47
C GLY A 37 -7.30 -7.29 8.77
N MET A 38 -6.28 -6.55 9.20
CA MET A 38 -6.32 -5.64 10.32
C MET A 38 -5.35 -4.50 10.07
N ASP A 39 -5.74 -3.28 10.44
CA ASP A 39 -4.87 -2.10 10.33
C ASP A 39 -5.23 -1.05 11.39
N ILE A 40 -4.27 -0.20 11.77
CA ILE A 40 -4.42 0.82 12.81
C ILE A 40 -4.22 2.20 12.18
N ALA A 41 -5.20 3.09 12.37
CA ALA A 41 -5.10 4.44 11.84
C ALA A 41 -3.94 5.20 12.49
N CYS A 42 -3.10 5.87 11.69
CA CYS A 42 -1.98 6.68 12.17
C CYS A 42 -2.43 7.82 13.12
N THR A 43 -3.70 8.21 13.04
CA THR A 43 -4.32 9.19 13.95
C THR A 43 -4.53 8.66 15.37
N GLY A 44 -4.39 7.34 15.59
CA GLY A 44 -4.65 6.69 16.87
C GLY A 44 -6.13 6.72 17.26
N LYS A 45 -7.05 6.92 16.32
CA LYS A 45 -8.49 7.04 16.61
C LYS A 45 -9.26 5.75 16.42
N TYR A 46 -8.85 4.91 15.47
CA TYR A 46 -9.57 3.70 15.14
C TYR A 46 -8.67 2.60 14.61
N ILE A 47 -9.19 1.38 14.65
CA ILE A 47 -8.64 0.17 14.06
C ILE A 47 -9.67 -0.36 13.07
N ILE A 48 -9.23 -0.98 11.98
CA ILE A 48 -10.11 -1.77 11.13
C ILE A 48 -9.79 -3.24 11.25
N THR A 49 -10.80 -4.07 11.00
CA THR A 49 -10.63 -5.49 10.72
C THR A 49 -11.62 -5.93 9.68
N CYS A 50 -11.24 -6.89 8.83
CA CYS A 50 -12.16 -7.52 7.90
C CYS A 50 -12.05 -9.04 7.93
N SER A 51 -13.16 -9.73 7.62
CA SER A 51 -13.16 -11.18 7.43
C SER A 51 -13.36 -11.57 5.96
N LYS A 52 -13.20 -12.86 5.67
CA LYS A 52 -13.54 -13.43 4.35
C LYS A 52 -15.01 -13.21 3.97
N ALA A 53 -15.92 -13.06 4.94
CA ALA A 53 -17.36 -12.89 4.74
C ALA A 53 -17.79 -11.50 4.27
N ASN A 54 -16.84 -10.58 4.03
CA ASN A 54 -17.08 -9.22 3.55
C ASN A 54 -17.52 -8.19 4.60
N ASP A 55 -17.50 -8.53 5.89
CA ASP A 55 -17.68 -7.57 6.95
C ASP A 55 -16.37 -6.83 7.26
N LEU A 56 -16.43 -5.51 7.21
CA LEU A 56 -15.38 -4.59 7.65
C LEU A 56 -15.88 -3.86 8.90
N ILE A 57 -15.19 -4.08 10.01
CA ILE A 57 -15.53 -3.46 11.29
C ILE A 57 -14.52 -2.38 11.61
N ILE A 58 -15.03 -1.19 11.94
CA ILE A 58 -14.27 -0.05 12.44
C ILE A 58 -14.44 -0.03 13.96
N TRP A 59 -13.32 -0.06 14.67
CA TRP A 59 -13.28 -0.10 16.13
C TRP A 59 -12.67 1.16 16.69
N ASP A 60 -13.10 1.57 17.88
CA ASP A 60 -12.27 2.43 18.70
C ASP A 60 -11.10 1.64 19.32
N LEU A 61 -10.16 2.33 19.98
CA LEU A 61 -9.01 1.67 20.60
C LEU A 61 -9.35 0.84 21.86
N LYS A 62 -10.60 0.90 22.34
CA LYS A 62 -11.08 0.16 23.51
C LYS A 62 -11.86 -1.10 23.12
N GLY A 63 -12.07 -1.33 21.83
CA GLY A 63 -12.79 -2.49 21.30
C GLY A 63 -14.28 -2.29 21.12
N GLN A 64 -14.77 -1.05 21.18
CA GLN A 64 -16.12 -0.73 20.78
C GLN A 64 -16.20 -0.66 19.26
N SER A 65 -17.14 -1.41 18.67
CA SER A 65 -17.49 -1.28 17.25
C SER A 65 -18.15 0.08 17.01
N LEU A 66 -17.49 0.94 16.23
CA LEU A 66 -17.99 2.24 15.81
C LEU A 66 -18.94 2.09 14.60
N ALA A 67 -18.58 1.23 13.65
CA ALA A 67 -19.39 0.92 12.48
C ALA A 67 -19.01 -0.46 11.91
N THR A 68 -19.96 -1.04 11.17
CA THR A 68 -19.74 -2.23 10.35
C THR A 68 -20.19 -1.91 8.93
N VAL A 69 -19.30 -2.16 7.97
CA VAL A 69 -19.54 -1.97 6.54
C VAL A 69 -19.59 -3.35 5.89
N GLU A 70 -20.71 -3.65 5.25
CA GLU A 70 -20.85 -4.81 4.39
C GLU A 70 -20.27 -4.44 3.01
N MET A 71 -19.14 -5.05 2.63
CA MET A 71 -18.39 -4.63 1.46
C MET A 71 -18.88 -5.26 0.15
N HIS A 72 -19.68 -6.34 0.22
CA HIS A 72 -20.24 -7.05 -0.94
C HIS A 72 -19.20 -7.48 -1.99
N LEU A 73 -17.99 -7.87 -1.57
CA LEU A 73 -16.88 -8.20 -2.48
C LEU A 73 -16.87 -9.67 -2.96
N GLY A 74 -17.91 -10.44 -2.63
CA GLY A 74 -17.97 -11.90 -2.84
C GLY A 74 -17.07 -12.66 -1.85
N SER A 75 -15.78 -12.35 -1.84
CA SER A 75 -14.81 -12.73 -0.82
C SER A 75 -13.81 -11.60 -0.66
N THR A 76 -13.51 -11.21 0.58
CA THR A 76 -12.52 -10.16 0.84
C THR A 76 -11.10 -10.72 0.73
N HIS A 77 -10.24 -10.03 -0.01
CA HIS A 77 -8.82 -10.34 -0.11
C HIS A 77 -7.97 -9.46 0.81
N ARG A 78 -8.26 -8.15 0.83
CA ARG A 78 -7.48 -7.14 1.55
C ARG A 78 -8.38 -5.99 2.00
N ALA A 79 -8.08 -5.41 3.17
CA ALA A 79 -8.53 -4.09 3.58
C ALA A 79 -7.39 -3.34 4.27
N ARG A 80 -7.26 -2.04 4.02
CA ARG A 80 -6.19 -1.18 4.56
C ARG A 80 -6.70 0.22 4.86
N ILE A 81 -6.08 0.88 5.82
CA ILE A 81 -6.28 2.30 6.10
C ILE A 81 -5.30 3.10 5.22
N SER A 82 -5.74 4.25 4.70
CA SER A 82 -4.84 5.15 4.00
C SER A 82 -3.79 5.73 4.96
N PRO A 83 -2.55 6.01 4.52
CA PRO A 83 -1.52 6.61 5.38
C PRO A 83 -1.92 7.93 6.05
N CYS A 84 -2.84 8.71 5.47
CA CYS A 84 -3.41 9.91 6.11
C CYS A 84 -4.45 9.60 7.20
N GLY A 85 -4.86 8.35 7.37
CA GLY A 85 -5.82 7.88 8.38
C GLY A 85 -7.27 8.26 8.09
N ARG A 86 -7.57 8.82 6.91
CA ARG A 86 -8.90 9.31 6.54
C ARG A 86 -9.76 8.25 5.86
N PHE A 87 -9.13 7.40 5.05
CA PHE A 87 -9.84 6.45 4.20
C PHE A 87 -9.56 5.01 4.61
N VAL A 88 -10.53 4.15 4.34
CA VAL A 88 -10.40 2.70 4.37
C VAL A 88 -10.73 2.18 2.99
N ALA A 89 -9.92 1.29 2.45
CA ALA A 89 -10.18 0.65 1.18
C ALA A 89 -10.23 -0.86 1.34
N ALA A 90 -10.96 -1.54 0.45
CA ALA A 90 -11.01 -2.99 0.41
C ALA A 90 -11.17 -3.54 -1.00
N SER A 91 -10.63 -4.74 -1.20
CA SER A 91 -10.62 -5.47 -2.46
C SER A 91 -11.01 -6.93 -2.25
N GLY A 92 -11.47 -7.58 -3.31
CA GLY A 92 -11.95 -8.95 -3.25
C GLY A 92 -12.21 -9.55 -4.62
N PHE A 93 -13.23 -10.40 -4.72
CA PHE A 93 -13.60 -11.08 -5.96
C PHE A 93 -14.26 -10.14 -6.99
N THR A 94 -14.72 -8.96 -6.56
CA THR A 94 -15.24 -7.91 -7.43
C THR A 94 -14.13 -7.17 -8.18
N PRO A 95 -14.42 -6.60 -9.36
CA PRO A 95 -13.43 -5.87 -10.15
C PRO A 95 -12.96 -4.56 -9.52
N ASP A 96 -13.73 -4.00 -8.59
CA ASP A 96 -13.43 -2.67 -8.07
C ASP A 96 -12.82 -2.75 -6.67
N VAL A 97 -11.96 -1.77 -6.36
CA VAL A 97 -11.55 -1.47 -4.98
C VAL A 97 -12.45 -0.37 -4.46
N ASN A 98 -13.26 -0.67 -3.45
CA ASN A 98 -14.13 0.32 -2.83
C ASN A 98 -13.36 1.09 -1.75
N VAL A 99 -13.56 2.41 -1.69
CA VAL A 99 -12.95 3.31 -0.71
C VAL A 99 -14.03 4.04 0.07
N TRP A 100 -13.91 4.03 1.40
CA TRP A 100 -14.80 4.71 2.33
C TRP A 100 -14.04 5.74 3.15
N GLU A 101 -14.68 6.87 3.44
CA GLU A 101 -14.19 7.87 4.37
C GLU A 101 -14.69 7.56 5.79
N VAL A 102 -13.78 7.58 6.77
CA VAL A 102 -14.12 7.50 8.20
C VAL A 102 -14.19 8.91 8.76
N VAL A 103 -15.40 9.39 9.00
CA VAL A 103 -15.66 10.79 9.35
C VAL A 103 -15.68 10.96 10.86
N PHE A 104 -14.86 11.89 11.35
CA PHE A 104 -14.86 12.34 12.74
C PHE A 104 -15.32 13.80 12.83
N SER A 105 -15.90 14.19 13.97
CA SER A 105 -16.20 15.58 14.30
C SER A 105 -14.91 16.40 14.53
N LYS A 106 -15.06 17.72 14.60
CA LYS A 106 -13.97 18.61 15.05
C LYS A 106 -13.54 18.32 16.50
N SER A 107 -14.46 17.80 17.34
CA SER A 107 -14.16 17.33 18.70
C SER A 107 -13.45 15.97 18.73
N GLY A 108 -13.29 15.29 17.58
CA GLY A 108 -12.62 14.00 17.47
C GLY A 108 -13.53 12.79 17.72
N GLU A 109 -14.84 12.99 17.79
CA GLU A 109 -15.83 11.92 17.97
C GLU A 109 -16.18 11.28 16.63
N PHE A 110 -16.34 9.97 16.61
CA PHE A 110 -16.78 9.25 15.42
C PHE A 110 -18.18 9.73 14.99
N LYS A 111 -18.37 9.97 13.69
CA LYS A 111 -19.67 10.36 13.13
C LYS A 111 -20.27 9.24 12.28
N GLN A 112 -19.57 8.84 11.23
CA GLN A 112 -20.07 7.86 10.27
C GLN A 112 -18.93 7.32 9.40
N VAL A 113 -19.24 6.27 8.64
CA VAL A 113 -18.44 5.81 7.50
C VAL A 113 -19.29 5.99 6.25
N SER A 114 -18.75 6.64 5.22
CA SER A 114 -19.46 6.89 3.95
C SER A 114 -18.61 6.45 2.76
N LYS A 115 -19.22 5.86 1.74
CA LYS A 115 -18.51 5.56 0.49
C LYS A 115 -17.96 6.86 -0.10
N ALA A 116 -16.68 6.87 -0.45
CA ALA A 116 -15.99 8.02 -1.02
C ALA A 116 -15.90 7.89 -2.53
N PHE A 117 -15.20 6.87 -3.03
CA PHE A 117 -15.01 6.57 -4.44
C PHE A 117 -14.65 5.09 -4.62
N ASP A 118 -14.50 4.64 -5.87
CA ASP A 118 -13.97 3.33 -6.20
C ASP A 118 -12.87 3.43 -7.27
N LEU A 119 -11.96 2.44 -7.25
CA LEU A 119 -10.97 2.24 -8.29
C LEU A 119 -11.52 1.21 -9.27
N ALA A 120 -12.20 1.71 -10.30
CA ALA A 120 -12.89 0.89 -11.29
C ALA A 120 -12.01 0.49 -12.48
N GLY A 121 -12.56 -0.42 -13.29
CA GLY A 121 -12.11 -0.72 -14.64
C GLY A 121 -11.58 -2.15 -14.84
N HIS A 122 -11.32 -2.92 -13.77
CA HIS A 122 -10.87 -4.30 -13.93
C HIS A 122 -12.00 -5.16 -14.45
N THR A 123 -11.63 -6.28 -15.07
CA THR A 123 -12.61 -7.24 -15.60
C THR A 123 -12.72 -8.49 -14.73
N SER A 124 -11.91 -8.57 -13.67
CA SER A 124 -11.91 -9.67 -12.70
C SER A 124 -11.47 -9.18 -11.33
N GLY A 125 -11.58 -10.07 -10.33
CA GLY A 125 -11.30 -9.77 -8.93
C GLY A 125 -9.92 -9.17 -8.67
N VAL A 126 -9.87 -8.15 -7.82
CA VAL A 126 -8.64 -7.48 -7.40
C VAL A 126 -7.97 -8.29 -6.28
N HIS A 127 -6.73 -8.72 -6.51
CA HIS A 127 -5.96 -9.47 -5.52
C HIS A 127 -5.45 -8.57 -4.40
N ASP A 128 -4.94 -7.40 -4.76
CA ASP A 128 -4.34 -6.45 -3.83
C ASP A 128 -4.37 -5.02 -4.36
N PHE A 129 -4.14 -4.06 -3.46
CA PHE A 129 -4.01 -2.64 -3.75
C PHE A 129 -3.04 -1.97 -2.75
N SER A 130 -2.50 -0.80 -3.07
CA SER A 130 -1.67 -0.02 -2.15
C SER A 130 -1.95 1.47 -2.28
N PHE A 131 -1.87 2.18 -1.17
CA PHE A 131 -1.68 3.62 -1.15
C PHE A 131 -0.19 3.96 -1.23
N ASN A 132 0.16 5.16 -1.67
CA ASN A 132 1.48 5.76 -1.41
C ASN A 132 1.46 6.54 -0.08
N ALA A 133 2.61 7.06 0.35
CA ALA A 133 2.78 7.60 1.71
C ALA A 133 1.95 8.85 2.03
N ASP A 134 1.65 9.69 1.04
CA ASP A 134 0.80 10.88 1.22
C ASP A 134 -0.67 10.64 0.84
N SER A 135 -1.03 9.39 0.47
CA SER A 135 -2.37 9.01 0.00
C SER A 135 -2.84 9.75 -1.26
N SER A 136 -1.94 10.35 -2.03
CA SER A 136 -2.26 10.99 -3.31
C SER A 136 -2.41 10.01 -4.46
N HIS A 137 -1.85 8.81 -4.33
CA HIS A 137 -1.92 7.79 -5.36
C HIS A 137 -2.29 6.43 -4.79
N MET A 138 -2.93 5.63 -5.64
CA MET A 138 -3.22 4.23 -5.36
C MET A 138 -2.85 3.35 -6.56
N ALA A 139 -2.55 2.09 -6.28
CA ALA A 139 -2.38 1.07 -7.31
C ALA A 139 -3.16 -0.19 -6.97
N THR A 140 -3.57 -0.94 -7.98
CA THR A 140 -4.33 -2.19 -7.87
C THR A 140 -3.69 -3.26 -8.74
N VAL A 141 -3.78 -4.54 -8.33
CA VAL A 141 -3.37 -5.70 -9.13
C VAL A 141 -4.51 -6.72 -9.16
N SER A 142 -4.89 -7.17 -10.35
CA SER A 142 -6.08 -7.98 -10.56
C SER A 142 -5.77 -9.31 -11.24
N LYS A 143 -6.65 -10.27 -11.00
CA LYS A 143 -6.74 -11.56 -11.68
C LYS A 143 -6.91 -11.42 -13.20
N ASP A 144 -7.35 -10.26 -13.69
CA ASP A 144 -7.44 -10.00 -15.12
C ASP A 144 -6.09 -9.84 -15.85
N GLY A 145 -4.97 -10.01 -15.13
CA GLY A 145 -3.62 -9.90 -15.70
C GLY A 145 -3.14 -8.47 -15.85
N THR A 146 -3.84 -7.51 -15.25
CA THR A 146 -3.44 -6.10 -15.26
C THR A 146 -3.22 -5.54 -13.86
N TYR A 147 -2.34 -4.55 -13.77
CA TYR A 147 -2.29 -3.63 -12.66
C TYR A 147 -2.66 -2.24 -13.15
N ARG A 148 -3.20 -1.41 -12.24
CA ARG A 148 -3.53 -0.02 -12.53
C ARG A 148 -2.96 0.92 -11.49
N PHE A 149 -2.66 2.13 -11.92
CA PHE A 149 -2.12 3.21 -11.11
C PHE A 149 -2.96 4.46 -11.29
N TYR A 150 -3.36 5.07 -10.18
CA TYR A 150 -4.35 6.15 -10.14
C TYR A 150 -3.82 7.34 -9.34
N ASP A 151 -4.16 8.54 -9.80
CA ASP A 151 -4.15 9.75 -8.97
C ASP A 151 -5.49 9.82 -8.22
N THR A 152 -5.40 9.89 -6.89
CA THR A 152 -6.53 9.94 -5.97
C THR A 152 -6.65 11.28 -5.25
N GLN A 153 -5.92 12.32 -5.68
CA GLN A 153 -6.15 13.70 -5.25
C GLN A 153 -7.34 14.28 -6.00
N ILE A 154 -8.52 13.88 -5.56
CA ILE A 154 -9.79 14.22 -6.19
C ILE A 154 -10.74 14.91 -5.21
N GLU A 155 -11.60 15.76 -5.74
CA GLU A 155 -12.75 16.33 -5.04
C GLU A 155 -13.94 15.34 -5.06
N PHE A 156 -13.76 14.15 -4.48
CA PHE A 156 -14.78 13.08 -4.50
C PHE A 156 -16.15 13.52 -3.94
N VAL A 157 -16.19 14.53 -3.06
CA VAL A 157 -17.45 15.13 -2.54
C VAL A 157 -18.26 15.79 -3.65
N LYS A 158 -17.60 16.26 -4.73
CA LYS A 158 -18.23 16.78 -5.94
C LYS A 158 -18.49 15.69 -6.99
N GLY A 159 -18.21 14.42 -6.68
CA GLY A 159 -18.37 13.28 -7.58
C GLY A 159 -17.25 13.14 -8.61
N GLU A 160 -16.07 13.70 -8.34
CA GLU A 160 -14.88 13.44 -9.17
C GLU A 160 -14.37 12.02 -8.93
N ASP A 161 -14.09 11.29 -10.01
CA ASP A 161 -13.55 9.94 -9.97
C ASP A 161 -12.01 9.95 -9.99
N PRO A 162 -11.34 8.94 -9.43
CA PRO A 162 -9.89 8.79 -9.51
C PRO A 162 -9.38 8.79 -10.95
N HIS A 163 -8.30 9.52 -11.21
CA HIS A 163 -7.72 9.57 -12.55
C HIS A 163 -6.82 8.37 -12.79
N LEU A 164 -7.20 7.50 -13.71
CA LEU A 164 -6.34 6.40 -14.17
C LEU A 164 -5.12 6.99 -14.90
N LEU A 165 -3.94 6.86 -14.31
CA LEU A 165 -2.68 7.30 -14.90
C LEU A 165 -2.11 6.25 -15.86
N MET A 166 -2.29 4.97 -15.52
CA MET A 166 -1.70 3.88 -16.28
C MET A 166 -2.38 2.53 -16.02
N THR A 167 -2.45 1.71 -17.06
CA THR A 167 -2.68 0.26 -16.96
C THR A 167 -1.47 -0.46 -17.52
N GLY A 168 -0.89 -1.37 -16.73
CA GLY A 168 0.19 -2.25 -17.18
C GLY A 168 -0.23 -3.71 -17.08
N SER A 169 0.40 -4.55 -17.89
CA SER A 169 0.20 -5.99 -17.83
C SER A 169 1.20 -6.61 -16.86
N TRP A 170 0.77 -7.64 -16.17
CA TRP A 170 1.65 -8.49 -15.37
C TRP A 170 1.27 -9.94 -15.66
N ASP A 171 2.26 -10.83 -15.64
CA ASP A 171 2.12 -12.17 -16.21
C ASP A 171 2.12 -13.23 -15.12
N THR A 172 0.97 -13.47 -14.44
CA THR A 172 0.73 -14.79 -13.82
C THR A 172 -0.76 -15.09 -13.62
N THR A 173 -1.08 -16.36 -13.37
CA THR A 173 -2.37 -16.84 -12.87
C THR A 173 -2.44 -16.95 -11.35
N THR A 174 -1.37 -16.57 -10.64
CA THR A 174 -1.25 -16.74 -9.18
C THR A 174 -1.78 -15.51 -8.44
N PRO A 175 -2.28 -15.64 -7.20
CA PRO A 175 -2.57 -14.47 -6.38
C PRO A 175 -1.34 -13.60 -6.21
N ALA A 176 -1.47 -12.30 -6.47
CA ALA A 176 -0.40 -11.32 -6.31
C ALA A 176 -0.59 -10.43 -5.09
N SER A 177 0.52 -9.88 -4.61
CA SER A 177 0.51 -8.75 -3.68
C SER A 177 1.26 -7.58 -4.27
N LEU A 178 0.91 -6.37 -3.84
CA LEU A 178 1.39 -5.14 -4.47
C LEU A 178 1.73 -4.09 -3.41
N VAL A 179 2.80 -3.33 -3.65
CA VAL A 179 3.16 -2.17 -2.82
C VAL A 179 3.69 -1.03 -3.69
N LEU A 180 3.27 0.19 -3.38
CA LEU A 180 3.84 1.41 -3.94
C LEU A 180 5.00 1.90 -3.08
N SER A 181 6.05 2.42 -3.71
CA SER A 181 7.06 3.19 -2.99
C SER A 181 6.43 4.43 -2.33
N PRO A 182 7.00 4.95 -1.24
CA PRO A 182 6.44 6.12 -0.54
C PRO A 182 6.16 7.32 -1.46
N ASN A 183 7.04 7.57 -2.42
CA ASN A 183 6.94 8.63 -3.42
C ASN A 183 6.10 8.27 -4.65
N ALA A 184 5.51 7.07 -4.69
CA ALA A 184 4.72 6.52 -5.79
C ALA A 184 5.45 6.36 -7.13
N GLU A 185 6.78 6.43 -7.20
CA GLU A 185 7.55 6.31 -8.44
C GLU A 185 7.85 4.85 -8.85
N VAL A 186 7.80 3.93 -7.89
CA VAL A 186 8.05 2.50 -8.09
C VAL A 186 6.85 1.71 -7.60
N LEU A 187 6.40 0.78 -8.43
CA LEU A 187 5.42 -0.23 -8.08
C LEU A 187 6.10 -1.59 -8.01
N VAL A 188 5.88 -2.33 -6.93
CA VAL A 188 6.35 -3.72 -6.82
C VAL A 188 5.17 -4.65 -6.79
N ILE A 189 5.22 -5.69 -7.62
CA ILE A 189 4.26 -6.79 -7.64
C ILE A 189 4.99 -8.06 -7.25
N ALA A 190 4.58 -8.69 -6.15
CA ALA A 190 4.98 -10.05 -5.82
C ALA A 190 4.03 -11.05 -6.45
N HIS A 191 4.59 -12.08 -7.07
CA HIS A 191 3.87 -13.15 -7.73
C HIS A 191 4.63 -14.46 -7.50
N GLY A 192 3.94 -15.48 -6.98
CA GLY A 192 4.60 -16.69 -6.49
C GLY A 192 5.73 -16.38 -5.49
N SER A 193 6.95 -16.82 -5.84
CA SER A 193 8.21 -16.64 -5.10
C SER A 193 9.02 -15.41 -5.54
N SER A 194 8.51 -14.62 -6.49
CA SER A 194 9.27 -13.59 -7.21
C SER A 194 8.67 -12.20 -7.02
N VAL A 195 9.47 -11.16 -7.23
CA VAL A 195 8.99 -9.77 -7.27
C VAL A 195 9.42 -9.08 -8.55
N SER A 196 8.53 -8.28 -9.12
CA SER A 196 8.79 -7.44 -10.29
C SER A 196 8.63 -5.97 -9.94
N PHE A 197 9.60 -5.16 -10.35
CA PHE A 197 9.65 -3.72 -10.12
C PHE A 197 9.28 -2.97 -11.40
N TYR A 198 8.29 -2.09 -11.31
CA TYR A 198 7.81 -1.28 -12.43
C TYR A 198 8.00 0.20 -12.12
N SER A 199 8.38 0.95 -13.13
CA SER A 199 8.32 2.41 -13.10
C SER A 199 6.87 2.86 -13.25
N THR A 200 6.33 3.62 -12.30
CA THR A 200 4.98 4.21 -12.46
C THR A 200 4.98 5.40 -13.43
N VAL A 201 6.17 5.88 -13.80
CA VAL A 201 6.40 7.02 -14.67
C VAL A 201 6.38 6.61 -16.15
N THR A 202 6.87 5.41 -16.47
CA THR A 202 6.92 4.87 -17.84
C THR A 202 6.05 3.64 -18.05
N GLY A 203 5.69 2.93 -16.98
CA GLY A 203 5.04 1.62 -17.05
C GLY A 203 5.95 0.46 -17.40
N VAL A 204 7.24 0.72 -17.56
CA VAL A 204 8.20 -0.30 -17.95
C VAL A 204 8.63 -1.11 -16.73
N LEU A 205 8.71 -2.43 -16.93
CA LEU A 205 9.36 -3.36 -16.00
C LEU A 205 10.86 -3.05 -15.94
N ASP A 206 11.37 -2.66 -14.78
CA ASP A 206 12.80 -2.40 -14.56
C ASP A 206 13.55 -3.72 -14.34
N THR A 207 13.09 -4.52 -13.38
CA THR A 207 13.74 -5.79 -13.02
C THR A 207 12.77 -6.75 -12.36
N THR A 208 13.12 -8.03 -12.39
CA THR A 208 12.48 -9.09 -11.61
C THR A 208 13.53 -9.81 -10.78
N ILE A 209 13.25 -9.99 -9.50
CA ILE A 209 14.04 -10.85 -8.62
C ILE A 209 13.26 -12.15 -8.48
N GLU A 210 13.79 -13.20 -9.10
CA GLU A 210 13.13 -14.51 -9.17
C GLU A 210 13.51 -15.39 -7.98
N ASP A 211 12.60 -16.28 -7.60
CA ASP A 211 12.84 -17.39 -6.65
C ASP A 211 13.47 -16.93 -5.32
N ILE A 212 12.94 -15.85 -4.75
CA ILE A 212 13.38 -15.32 -3.45
C ILE A 212 13.15 -16.35 -2.34
N PHE A 213 12.06 -17.12 -2.46
CA PHE A 213 11.64 -18.15 -1.52
C PHE A 213 11.24 -19.42 -2.27
N LEU A 214 11.20 -20.55 -1.56
CA LEU A 214 10.62 -21.80 -2.08
C LEU A 214 9.09 -21.74 -2.11
N GLY A 215 8.51 -21.05 -1.13
CA GLY A 215 7.08 -20.77 -1.02
C GLY A 215 6.67 -19.39 -1.53
N PRO A 216 5.37 -19.07 -1.45
CA PRO A 216 4.86 -17.78 -1.90
C PRO A 216 5.31 -16.65 -0.98
N ILE A 217 5.53 -15.48 -1.56
CA ILE A 217 5.69 -14.24 -0.81
C ILE A 217 4.36 -13.93 -0.10
N THR A 218 4.47 -13.59 1.18
CA THR A 218 3.32 -13.37 2.07
C THR A 218 3.12 -11.90 2.41
N CYS A 219 4.16 -11.08 2.37
CA CYS A 219 4.09 -9.65 2.68
C CYS A 219 5.18 -8.87 1.96
N LEU A 220 4.84 -7.66 1.55
CA LEU A 220 5.74 -6.65 1.01
C LEU A 220 5.60 -5.36 1.81
N ALA A 221 6.71 -4.68 2.06
CA ALA A 221 6.71 -3.32 2.60
C ALA A 221 7.94 -2.56 2.12
N PHE A 222 7.76 -1.29 1.74
CA PHE A 222 8.90 -0.37 1.66
C PHE A 222 9.23 0.18 3.05
N ASP A 223 10.50 0.48 3.29
CA ASP A 223 10.85 1.37 4.39
C ASP A 223 10.31 2.80 4.12
N ALA A 224 10.30 3.64 5.16
CA ALA A 224 9.70 4.98 5.08
C ALA A 224 10.35 5.90 4.02
N MET A 225 11.63 5.69 3.69
CA MET A 225 12.34 6.47 2.68
C MET A 225 12.24 5.84 1.28
N GLY A 226 11.76 4.59 1.18
CA GLY A 226 11.68 3.85 -0.08
C GLY A 226 13.04 3.37 -0.61
N GLU A 227 14.07 3.35 0.23
CA GLU A 227 15.41 2.86 -0.10
C GLU A 227 15.48 1.33 -0.13
N TYR A 228 14.63 0.67 0.65
CA TYR A 228 14.61 -0.78 0.80
C TYR A 228 13.20 -1.35 0.69
N LEU A 229 13.09 -2.47 -0.02
CA LEU A 229 11.93 -3.35 -0.02
C LEU A 229 12.19 -4.50 0.96
N LEU A 230 11.28 -4.68 1.90
CA LEU A 230 11.20 -5.83 2.79
C LEU A 230 10.23 -6.83 2.17
N VAL A 231 10.69 -8.06 1.97
CA VAL A 231 9.92 -9.17 1.37
C VAL A 231 9.90 -10.32 2.36
N ALA A 232 8.71 -10.76 2.77
CA ALA A 232 8.54 -11.84 3.75
C ALA A 232 7.95 -13.10 3.11
N GLY A 233 8.55 -14.25 3.43
CA GLY A 233 8.17 -15.58 2.94
C GLY A 233 9.02 -16.64 3.61
N ASP A 234 8.58 -17.89 3.62
CA ASP A 234 9.31 -19.04 4.19
C ASP A 234 9.93 -18.81 5.58
N LYS A 235 9.25 -18.04 6.45
CA LYS A 235 9.68 -17.66 7.80
C LYS A 235 10.89 -16.71 7.85
N HIS A 236 11.25 -16.10 6.74
CA HIS A 236 12.33 -15.12 6.61
C HIS A 236 11.80 -13.77 6.11
N VAL A 237 12.60 -12.73 6.34
CA VAL A 237 12.42 -11.41 5.74
C VAL A 237 13.71 -11.06 5.02
N ASN A 238 13.64 -10.97 3.70
CA ASN A 238 14.73 -10.51 2.87
C ASN A 238 14.58 -8.99 2.64
N ILE A 239 15.70 -8.28 2.66
CA ILE A 239 15.75 -6.83 2.48
C ILE A 239 16.52 -6.56 1.19
N PHE A 240 15.85 -5.97 0.22
CA PHE A 240 16.43 -5.59 -1.07
C PHE A 240 16.54 -4.09 -1.16
N ARG A 241 17.64 -3.58 -1.70
CA ARG A 241 17.75 -2.16 -2.01
C ARG A 241 16.93 -1.83 -3.27
N ASN A 242 16.20 -0.73 -3.22
CA ASN A 242 15.32 -0.27 -4.31
C ASN A 242 16.12 0.40 -5.44
N ILE A 243 16.83 -0.39 -6.24
CA ILE A 243 17.61 0.11 -7.38
C ILE A 243 16.72 0.80 -8.42
N ALA A 244 15.53 0.25 -8.66
CA ALA A 244 14.53 0.84 -9.54
C ALA A 244 14.20 2.28 -9.13
N GLY A 245 14.11 2.55 -7.83
CA GLY A 245 13.83 3.90 -7.28
C GLY A 245 14.83 4.96 -7.70
N TYR A 246 16.13 4.63 -7.76
CA TYR A 246 17.14 5.59 -8.22
C TYR A 246 17.01 5.89 -9.72
N ARG A 247 16.67 4.87 -10.53
CA ARG A 247 16.45 5.03 -11.97
C ARG A 247 15.21 5.87 -12.26
N THR A 248 14.09 5.55 -11.61
CA THR A 248 12.84 6.30 -11.75
C THR A 248 12.99 7.74 -11.27
N ALA A 249 13.70 7.97 -10.17
CA ALA A 249 13.95 9.33 -9.67
C ALA A 249 14.75 10.18 -10.68
N ILE A 250 15.74 9.60 -11.36
CA ILE A 250 16.49 10.28 -12.44
C ILE A 250 15.54 10.64 -13.60
N GLU A 251 14.69 9.70 -14.04
CA GLU A 251 13.74 9.93 -15.12
C GLU A 251 12.72 11.01 -14.76
N THR A 252 12.12 10.94 -13.57
CA THR A 252 11.20 11.97 -13.07
C THR A 252 11.87 13.34 -13.05
N ALA A 253 13.11 13.43 -12.55
CA ALA A 253 13.84 14.67 -12.48
C ALA A 253 14.10 15.27 -13.87
N LYS A 254 14.53 14.45 -14.83
CA LYS A 254 14.72 14.86 -16.23
C LYS A 254 13.42 15.40 -16.84
N ARG A 255 12.30 14.72 -16.64
CA ARG A 255 10.98 15.21 -17.09
C ARG A 255 10.58 16.53 -16.43
N LYS A 256 10.87 16.72 -15.14
CA LYS A 256 10.60 17.99 -14.44
C LYS A 256 11.48 19.13 -14.95
N LEU A 257 12.73 18.85 -15.36
CA LEU A 257 13.66 19.83 -15.91
C LEU A 257 13.25 20.35 -17.30
N THR A 258 12.47 19.60 -18.08
CA THR A 258 11.95 20.09 -19.38
C THR A 258 10.81 21.10 -19.20
N GLN A 259 10.25 21.22 -17.99
CA GLN A 259 9.19 22.16 -17.67
C GLN A 259 9.76 23.47 -17.10
N LYS A 260 8.93 24.51 -17.01
CA LYS A 260 9.35 25.79 -16.41
C LYS A 260 9.58 25.60 -14.91
N GLN A 261 10.85 25.63 -14.49
CA GLN A 261 11.27 25.54 -13.11
C GLN A 261 12.03 26.80 -12.68
N THR A 262 12.02 27.09 -11.38
CA THR A 262 12.90 28.11 -10.79
C THR A 262 14.35 27.63 -10.85
N GLN A 263 15.30 28.56 -10.81
CA GLN A 263 16.73 28.23 -10.86
C GLN A 263 17.14 27.28 -9.71
N ALA A 264 16.69 27.58 -8.48
CA ALA A 264 16.96 26.73 -7.32
C ALA A 264 16.38 25.30 -7.47
N THR A 265 15.19 25.15 -8.07
CA THR A 265 14.62 23.82 -8.32
C THR A 265 15.42 23.06 -9.37
N LYS A 266 15.91 23.74 -10.42
CA LYS A 266 16.76 23.10 -11.42
C LYS A 266 18.04 22.56 -10.82
N GLU A 267 18.75 23.38 -10.06
CA GLU A 267 19.99 22.98 -9.36
C GLU A 267 19.77 21.79 -8.43
N ARG A 268 18.65 21.77 -7.69
CA ARG A 268 18.29 20.62 -6.84
C ARG A 268 18.05 19.34 -7.64
N LEU A 269 17.33 19.44 -8.76
CA LEU A 269 17.04 18.28 -9.62
C LEU A 269 18.30 17.76 -10.29
N GLU A 270 19.17 18.64 -10.80
CA GLU A 270 20.45 18.28 -11.41
C GLU A 270 21.38 17.61 -10.40
N LYS A 271 21.47 18.14 -9.18
CA LYS A 271 22.22 17.51 -8.09
C LYS A 271 21.68 16.11 -7.76
N MET A 272 20.36 15.96 -7.62
CA MET A 272 19.74 14.66 -7.35
C MET A 272 20.03 13.64 -8.48
N ILE A 273 20.01 14.06 -9.74
CA ILE A 273 20.39 13.21 -10.87
C ILE A 273 21.84 12.77 -10.74
N HIS A 274 22.74 13.70 -10.42
CA HIS A 274 24.17 13.40 -10.25
C HIS A 274 24.40 12.39 -9.11
N ASP A 275 23.85 12.67 -7.93
CA ASP A 275 24.01 11.83 -6.73
C ASP A 275 23.46 10.41 -6.99
N ASN A 276 22.28 10.28 -7.61
CA ASN A 276 21.70 8.98 -7.95
C ASN A 276 22.53 8.22 -9.00
N LYS A 277 23.08 8.90 -10.02
CA LYS A 277 23.97 8.26 -11.01
C LYS A 277 25.27 7.77 -10.36
N GLU A 278 25.84 8.54 -9.43
CA GLU A 278 27.04 8.13 -8.70
C GLU A 278 26.76 6.90 -7.84
N LEU A 279 25.64 6.87 -7.12
CA LEU A 279 25.20 5.72 -6.32
C LEU A 279 25.01 4.47 -7.19
N LEU A 280 24.29 4.58 -8.31
CA LEU A 280 24.11 3.46 -9.26
C LEU A 280 25.46 2.94 -9.77
N THR A 281 26.36 3.84 -10.17
CA THR A 281 27.70 3.46 -10.65
C THR A 281 28.52 2.74 -9.57
N LYS A 282 28.49 3.24 -8.32
CA LYS A 282 29.16 2.58 -7.18
C LYS A 282 28.62 1.18 -6.90
N MET A 283 27.35 0.93 -7.22
CA MET A 283 26.70 -0.38 -7.09
C MET A 283 26.88 -1.27 -8.33
N GLY A 284 27.56 -0.80 -9.38
CA GLY A 284 27.75 -1.54 -10.63
C GLY A 284 26.50 -1.60 -11.52
N GLU A 285 25.52 -0.74 -11.25
CA GLU A 285 24.23 -0.73 -11.93
C GLU A 285 24.22 0.20 -13.15
N LYS A 286 23.43 -0.16 -14.17
CA LYS A 286 23.24 0.68 -15.35
C LYS A 286 22.48 1.96 -14.98
N CYS A 287 23.01 3.10 -15.41
CA CYS A 287 22.34 4.38 -15.31
C CYS A 287 21.37 4.59 -16.47
N PRO A 288 20.21 5.23 -16.25
CA PRO A 288 19.33 5.65 -17.33
C PRO A 288 20.01 6.72 -18.20
N GLU A 289 19.92 6.57 -19.52
CA GLU A 289 20.45 7.52 -20.52
C GLU A 289 19.89 8.93 -20.32
#